data_AF-A0AAD7TGF0-F1
#
_entry.id   AF-A0AAD7TGF0-F1
#
_cell.length_a   1.000
_cell.length_b   1.000
_cell.length_c   1.000
_cell.angle_alpha   90.00
_cell.angle_beta   90.00
_cell.angle_gamma   90.00
#
_symmetry.space_group_name_H-M   'P 1'
#
loop_
_entity.id
_entity.type
_entity.pdbx_description
1 polymer ?
#
loop_
_entity_poly.entity_id
_entity_poly.type
_entity_poly.pdbx_seq_one_letter_code
_entity_poly.pdbx_strand_id
1 'polypeptide(L)'
;MANCFRRWLLRVPMWLSVAELARGSTGPLASADGVYDSSITPANLPWNTYNYCNAPHVNAEHYQRPANAPHAKLVYLNVVIRHHKRTPDNLYPNENELNAVPWDCADFEQFSYGGGGAAVFHKTDSPAWHPFLSQIWNGTCDQGQLTEGGLQDSIRHGQDFWSVYHSELGYLKSVNEKDIFIRTSTETRTFQVASGLLVGMDSRMASKTFPVTTQPSPIDSIPPNYPCPAADAIRSAYQTVPAWTDHLRTNAGLQARLDAILGTAGLDAWSSWYDHFFDTFSSRTCNGHPLPCNSTGACVSEADAAKVFSIGDFEYNYIWNAAQNATTYSQLDFGVFMLELAQNFQGFRSGDEPYKLRFYVGHDGTLIRLASLLGLGKIAPLRWPALGSELIMEASGRCTT
;
A
#
# COMPACT_ATOMS: atom_id res chain seq x y z
N MET A 1 1.71 -0.81 -68.07
CA MET A 1 2.38 -2.12 -67.96
C MET A 1 2.66 -2.39 -66.49
N ALA A 2 2.10 -3.49 -65.96
CA ALA A 2 2.47 -4.29 -64.78
C ALA A 2 2.95 -3.54 -63.50
N ASN A 3 2.10 -3.47 -62.47
CA ASN A 3 1.98 -4.39 -61.31
C ASN A 3 2.91 -4.02 -60.13
N CYS A 4 2.34 -3.72 -58.94
CA CYS A 4 2.19 -4.69 -57.85
C CYS A 4 1.89 -4.00 -56.49
N PHE A 5 1.16 -4.68 -55.61
CA PHE A 5 0.88 -4.39 -54.17
C PHE A 5 -0.09 -3.22 -53.87
N ARG A 6 -1.07 -3.28 -52.95
CA ARG A 6 -1.39 -4.22 -51.85
C ARG A 6 -2.87 -3.99 -51.43
N ARG A 7 -3.52 -5.05 -50.96
CA ARG A 7 -4.91 -5.10 -50.43
C ARG A 7 -5.17 -4.04 -49.35
N TRP A 8 -6.26 -3.30 -49.50
CA TRP A 8 -6.96 -2.60 -48.41
C TRP A 8 -7.95 -3.57 -47.77
N LEU A 9 -7.74 -3.93 -46.49
CA LEU A 9 -8.75 -4.53 -45.63
C LEU A 9 -8.99 -3.56 -44.48
N LEU A 10 -10.20 -2.99 -44.48
CA LEU A 10 -10.78 -2.18 -43.42
C LEU A 10 -10.74 -2.96 -42.10
N ARG A 11 -9.98 -2.47 -41.11
CA ARG A 11 -10.16 -2.84 -39.71
C ARG A 11 -10.88 -1.69 -39.02
N VAL A 12 -12.17 -1.88 -38.81
CA VAL A 12 -12.98 -1.13 -37.85
C VAL A 12 -12.45 -1.48 -36.46
N PRO A 13 -12.02 -0.51 -35.62
CA PRO A 13 -11.72 -0.81 -34.23
C PRO A 13 -13.05 -1.06 -33.51
N MET A 14 -13.28 -2.31 -33.14
CA MET A 14 -14.37 -2.72 -32.26
C MET A 14 -14.03 -2.19 -30.86
N TRP A 15 -14.62 -1.06 -30.50
CA TRP A 15 -14.65 -0.57 -29.12
C TRP A 15 -15.48 -1.55 -28.30
N LEU A 16 -14.83 -2.54 -27.70
CA LEU A 16 -15.40 -3.33 -26.63
C LEU A 16 -15.30 -2.49 -25.35
N SER A 17 -16.33 -1.69 -25.10
CA SER A 17 -16.63 -1.23 -23.74
C SER A 17 -16.98 -2.45 -22.91
N VAL A 18 -16.01 -2.99 -22.18
CA VAL A 18 -16.28 -3.80 -20.99
C VAL A 18 -16.51 -2.83 -19.84
N ALA A 19 -17.65 -2.14 -19.91
CA ALA A 19 -18.23 -1.44 -18.78
C ALA A 19 -19.32 -2.37 -18.21
N GLU A 20 -18.89 -3.48 -17.61
CA GLU A 20 -19.78 -4.23 -16.76
C GLU A 20 -19.87 -3.47 -15.43
N LEU A 21 -21.00 -2.78 -15.30
CA LEU A 21 -21.40 -2.02 -14.15
C LEU A 21 -21.29 -2.88 -12.89
N ALA A 22 -20.27 -2.63 -12.08
CA ALA A 22 -20.33 -2.82 -10.64
C ALA A 22 -21.49 -1.94 -10.11
N ARG A 23 -22.71 -2.48 -10.12
CA ARG A 23 -23.79 -1.95 -9.30
C ARG A 23 -23.32 -2.10 -7.86
N GLY A 24 -23.08 -0.96 -7.20
CA GLY A 24 -22.61 -0.88 -5.83
C GLY A 24 -23.40 -1.83 -4.92
N SER A 25 -22.77 -2.94 -4.58
CA SER A 25 -23.22 -3.81 -3.51
C SER A 25 -22.88 -3.07 -2.23
N THR A 26 -23.90 -2.53 -1.55
CA THR A 26 -23.75 -2.14 -0.14
C THR A 26 -23.72 -3.43 0.68
N GLY A 27 -22.61 -4.15 0.60
CA GLY A 27 -22.33 -5.37 1.36
C GLY A 27 -21.47 -5.07 2.59
N PRO A 28 -21.19 -6.07 3.45
CA PRO A 28 -20.34 -5.91 4.62
C PRO A 28 -18.93 -5.35 4.31
N LEU A 29 -18.45 -5.55 3.08
CA LEU A 29 -17.12 -5.12 2.63
C LEU A 29 -17.08 -3.73 1.97
N ALA A 30 -18.23 -3.15 1.65
CA ALA A 30 -18.35 -1.84 1.03
C ALA A 30 -19.48 -1.04 1.67
N SER A 31 -19.11 -0.18 2.62
CA SER A 31 -20.04 0.64 3.39
C SER A 31 -19.46 2.03 3.68
N ALA A 32 -20.24 2.88 4.36
CA ALA A 32 -19.75 4.17 4.84
C ALA A 32 -18.57 4.03 5.83
N ASP A 33 -18.45 2.88 6.51
CA ASP A 33 -17.36 2.61 7.44
C ASP A 33 -16.07 2.17 6.72
N GLY A 34 -16.16 1.78 5.45
CA GLY A 34 -15.00 1.50 4.62
C GLY A 34 -15.30 0.61 3.41
N VAL A 35 -14.39 0.67 2.43
CA VAL A 35 -14.39 -0.17 1.23
C VAL A 35 -13.18 -1.09 1.27
N TYR A 36 -13.40 -2.39 1.11
CA TYR A 36 -12.38 -3.44 1.23
C TYR A 36 -12.40 -4.43 0.06
N ASP A 37 -13.20 -4.19 -0.97
CA ASP A 37 -13.41 -5.12 -2.09
C ASP A 37 -13.09 -4.53 -3.48
N SER A 38 -12.73 -3.25 -3.56
CA SER A 38 -12.47 -2.58 -4.84
C SER A 38 -11.60 -1.33 -4.71
N SER A 39 -10.74 -1.08 -5.70
CA SER A 39 -10.00 0.19 -5.85
C SER A 39 -10.91 1.38 -6.20
N ILE A 40 -12.18 1.14 -6.54
CA ILE A 40 -13.15 2.18 -6.87
C ILE A 40 -14.09 2.37 -5.67
N THR A 41 -14.04 3.56 -5.09
CA THR A 41 -15.04 3.96 -4.08
C THR A 41 -16.42 4.05 -4.73
N PRO A 42 -17.46 3.37 -4.20
CA PRO A 42 -18.82 3.46 -4.71
C PRO A 42 -19.30 4.91 -4.85
N ALA A 43 -19.94 5.24 -5.98
CA ALA A 43 -20.32 6.62 -6.32
C ALA A 43 -21.32 7.27 -5.36
N ASN A 44 -22.00 6.47 -4.52
CA ASN A 44 -22.90 6.95 -3.48
C ASN A 44 -22.19 7.29 -2.15
N LEU A 45 -20.89 7.04 -2.06
CA LEU A 45 -20.06 7.38 -0.91
C LEU A 45 -19.21 8.62 -1.21
N PRO A 46 -18.83 9.42 -0.20
CA PRO A 46 -17.91 10.55 -0.38
C PRO A 46 -16.60 10.15 -1.05
N TRP A 47 -16.00 11.05 -1.85
CA TRP A 47 -14.71 10.80 -2.52
C TRP A 47 -13.59 10.42 -1.55
N ASN A 48 -13.60 11.01 -0.34
CA ASN A 48 -12.64 10.80 0.72
C ASN A 48 -13.04 9.68 1.69
N THR A 49 -13.95 8.80 1.28
CA THR A 49 -14.26 7.59 2.05
C THR A 49 -13.00 6.75 2.22
N TYR A 50 -12.84 6.16 3.41
CA TYR A 50 -11.77 5.22 3.65
C TYR A 50 -11.95 3.99 2.75
N ASN A 51 -11.13 3.90 1.71
CA ASN A 51 -11.05 2.73 0.84
C ASN A 51 -9.71 2.06 1.09
N TYR A 52 -9.72 0.88 1.72
CA TYR A 52 -8.52 0.13 2.02
C TYR A 52 -7.77 -0.32 0.77
N CYS A 53 -8.50 -0.66 -0.30
CA CYS A 53 -7.93 -1.20 -1.52
C CYS A 53 -7.21 -0.16 -2.36
N ASN A 54 -7.65 1.09 -2.28
CA ASN A 54 -7.02 2.24 -2.94
C ASN A 54 -7.45 3.51 -2.21
N ALA A 55 -6.56 4.05 -1.38
CA ALA A 55 -6.83 5.23 -0.58
C ALA A 55 -7.20 6.44 -1.47
N PRO A 56 -8.01 7.38 -0.98
CA PRO A 56 -8.19 8.64 -1.68
C PRO A 56 -6.85 9.41 -1.74
N HIS A 57 -6.43 9.77 -2.94
CA HIS A 57 -5.20 10.54 -3.19
C HIS A 57 -5.50 12.02 -3.38
N VAL A 58 -4.50 12.86 -3.16
CA VAL A 58 -4.48 14.26 -3.57
C VAL A 58 -4.71 14.34 -5.08
N ASN A 59 -5.64 15.17 -5.50
CA ASN A 59 -5.97 15.36 -6.91
C ASN A 59 -6.51 16.78 -7.13
N ALA A 60 -6.44 17.27 -8.37
CA ALA A 60 -6.81 18.65 -8.69
C ALA A 60 -8.28 18.97 -8.39
N GLU A 61 -9.20 18.00 -8.45
CA GLU A 61 -10.63 18.21 -8.19
C GLU A 61 -10.91 18.53 -6.71
N HIS A 62 -10.13 17.95 -5.79
CA HIS A 62 -10.33 18.07 -4.36
C HIS A 62 -9.23 18.85 -3.63
N TYR A 63 -8.20 19.30 -4.33
CA TYR A 63 -7.10 20.07 -3.74
C TYR A 63 -7.55 21.47 -3.30
N GLN A 64 -7.18 21.84 -2.07
CA GLN A 64 -7.49 23.15 -1.50
C GLN A 64 -6.21 23.85 -1.05
N ARG A 65 -5.99 25.08 -1.52
CA ARG A 65 -4.89 25.93 -1.05
C ARG A 65 -5.13 26.37 0.40
N PRO A 66 -4.07 26.65 1.18
CA PRO A 66 -4.20 27.11 2.55
C PRO A 66 -5.07 28.38 2.66
N ALA A 67 -6.20 28.28 3.36
CA ALA A 67 -7.17 29.38 3.48
C ALA A 67 -6.59 30.64 4.16
N ASN A 68 -5.64 30.47 5.08
CA ASN A 68 -4.95 31.54 5.78
C ASN A 68 -3.76 32.14 4.98
N ALA A 69 -3.41 31.56 3.83
CA ALA A 69 -2.31 32.02 2.99
C ALA A 69 -2.58 31.78 1.49
N PRO A 70 -3.67 32.33 0.92
CA PRO A 70 -4.13 32.00 -0.44
C PRO A 70 -3.17 32.41 -1.57
N HIS A 71 -2.21 33.29 -1.27
CA HIS A 71 -1.17 33.75 -2.19
C HIS A 71 0.20 33.13 -1.93
N ALA A 72 0.32 32.24 -0.94
CA ALA A 72 1.57 31.52 -0.72
C ALA A 72 1.83 30.57 -1.89
N LYS A 73 3.10 30.40 -2.23
CA LYS A 73 3.53 29.45 -3.25
C LYS A 73 4.24 28.29 -2.58
N LEU A 74 4.00 27.09 -3.09
CA LEU A 74 4.73 25.89 -2.71
C LEU A 74 6.21 26.09 -3.05
N VAL A 75 7.08 25.79 -2.08
CA VAL A 75 8.54 25.95 -2.19
C VAL A 75 9.31 24.68 -1.88
N TYR A 76 8.70 23.71 -1.18
CA TYR A 76 9.30 22.42 -0.87
C TYR A 76 8.26 21.36 -0.50
N LEU A 77 8.56 20.09 -0.76
CA LEU A 77 7.64 18.98 -0.60
C LEU A 77 8.33 17.71 -0.05
N ASN A 78 7.78 17.15 1.03
CA ASN A 78 8.04 15.77 1.48
C ASN A 78 6.75 14.96 1.33
N VAL A 79 6.81 13.80 0.66
CA VAL A 79 5.66 12.91 0.43
C VAL A 79 6.01 11.52 0.92
N VAL A 80 5.13 10.90 1.69
CA VAL A 80 5.28 9.50 2.13
C VAL A 80 4.02 8.74 1.79
N ILE A 81 4.14 7.63 1.06
CA ILE A 81 3.01 6.77 0.69
C ILE A 81 3.21 5.32 1.11
N ARG A 82 2.12 4.57 1.26
CA ARG A 82 2.15 3.10 1.33
C ARG A 82 2.18 2.53 -0.09
N HIS A 83 2.81 1.36 -0.27
CA HIS A 83 2.65 0.58 -1.50
C HIS A 83 1.18 0.21 -1.81
N HIS A 84 0.92 -0.29 -3.03
CA HIS A 84 -0.42 -0.69 -3.49
C HIS A 84 -0.66 -2.21 -3.38
N LYS A 85 -1.77 -2.68 -3.96
CA LYS A 85 -2.26 -4.07 -3.91
C LYS A 85 -1.19 -5.09 -4.26
N ARG A 86 -1.09 -6.10 -3.40
CA ARG A 86 -0.18 -7.23 -3.52
C ARG A 86 -0.89 -8.52 -3.16
N THR A 87 -0.28 -9.65 -3.51
CA THR A 87 -0.64 -10.94 -2.93
C THR A 87 -0.44 -10.93 -1.40
N PRO A 88 -1.05 -11.89 -0.67
CA PRO A 88 -0.84 -12.01 0.77
C PRO A 88 0.65 -12.05 1.13
N ASP A 89 1.03 -11.35 2.19
CA ASP A 89 2.39 -11.36 2.74
C ASP A 89 2.51 -12.38 3.88
N ASN A 90 1.39 -12.94 4.34
CA ASN A 90 1.33 -14.06 5.27
C ASN A 90 0.69 -15.28 4.60
N LEU A 91 1.22 -16.47 4.91
CA LEU A 91 0.77 -17.74 4.34
C LEU A 91 0.19 -18.64 5.43
N TYR A 92 -0.93 -19.30 5.13
CA TYR A 92 -1.48 -20.35 5.96
C TYR A 92 -0.60 -21.61 5.89
N PRO A 93 -0.63 -22.50 6.91
CA PRO A 93 0.13 -23.75 6.89
C PRO A 93 -0.15 -24.65 5.69
N ASN A 94 -1.40 -24.66 5.21
CA ASN A 94 -1.86 -25.41 4.03
C ASN A 94 -2.48 -24.44 2.99
N GLU A 95 -1.73 -23.40 2.63
CA GLU A 95 -2.16 -22.36 1.70
C GLU A 95 -2.78 -22.93 0.41
N ASN A 96 -2.19 -23.96 -0.19
CA ASN A 96 -2.65 -24.50 -1.46
C ASN A 96 -4.13 -24.96 -1.44
N GLU A 97 -4.55 -25.59 -0.34
CA GLU A 97 -5.92 -26.08 -0.15
C GLU A 97 -6.94 -24.95 -0.09
N LEU A 98 -6.53 -23.79 0.43
CA LEU A 98 -7.39 -22.64 0.68
C LEU A 98 -7.55 -21.72 -0.55
N ASN A 99 -6.91 -22.08 -1.68
CA ASN A 99 -6.89 -21.29 -2.90
C ASN A 99 -7.64 -22.00 -4.04
N ALA A 100 -8.97 -21.91 -4.01
CA ALA A 100 -9.83 -22.41 -5.09
C ALA A 100 -9.56 -21.72 -6.44
N VAL A 101 -9.13 -20.45 -6.39
CA VAL A 101 -8.73 -19.66 -7.56
C VAL A 101 -7.21 -19.43 -7.47
N PRO A 102 -6.42 -19.85 -8.48
CA PRO A 102 -4.98 -19.59 -8.52
C PRO A 102 -4.66 -18.10 -8.54
N TRP A 103 -3.57 -17.70 -7.90
CA TRP A 103 -3.05 -16.33 -8.01
C TRP A 103 -2.26 -16.18 -9.31
N ASP A 104 -2.81 -15.43 -10.27
CA ASP A 104 -2.18 -15.19 -11.56
C ASP A 104 -1.51 -13.80 -11.60
N CYS A 105 -0.20 -13.79 -11.85
CA CYS A 105 0.63 -12.62 -12.07
C CYS A 105 1.36 -12.68 -13.41
N ALA A 106 0.89 -13.52 -14.36
CA ALA A 106 1.48 -13.58 -15.70
C ALA A 106 1.24 -12.31 -16.53
N ASP A 107 0.31 -11.46 -16.08
CA ASP A 107 0.01 -10.13 -16.62
C ASP A 107 0.97 -9.04 -16.12
N PHE A 108 1.83 -9.33 -15.13
CA PHE A 108 2.79 -8.39 -14.56
C PHE A 108 4.22 -8.96 -14.56
N GLU A 109 5.04 -8.48 -15.49
CA GLU A 109 6.46 -8.88 -15.59
C GLU A 109 7.35 -8.13 -14.58
N GLN A 110 7.92 -8.85 -13.62
CA GLN A 110 8.85 -8.28 -12.63
C GLN A 110 10.28 -8.23 -13.17
N PHE A 111 10.63 -7.14 -13.85
CA PHE A 111 11.99 -6.94 -14.39
C PHE A 111 13.05 -6.77 -13.29
N SER A 112 14.17 -7.47 -13.44
CA SER A 112 15.35 -7.39 -12.57
C SER A 112 16.61 -7.67 -13.38
N TYR A 113 17.41 -6.63 -13.66
CA TYR A 113 18.60 -6.76 -14.51
C TYR A 113 19.68 -5.73 -14.17
N GLY A 114 20.93 -6.07 -14.46
CA GLY A 114 22.07 -5.18 -14.30
C GLY A 114 22.19 -4.17 -15.45
N GLY A 115 22.66 -2.95 -15.14
CA GLY A 115 22.88 -1.91 -16.16
C GLY A 115 23.79 -2.39 -17.29
N GLY A 116 23.35 -2.17 -18.54
CA GLY A 116 24.05 -2.64 -19.75
C GLY A 116 23.78 -4.11 -20.13
N GLY A 117 23.04 -4.86 -19.32
CA GLY A 117 22.56 -6.21 -19.64
C GLY A 117 21.23 -6.22 -20.41
N ALA A 118 20.75 -7.43 -20.75
CA ALA A 118 19.42 -7.63 -21.32
C ALA A 118 18.34 -7.43 -20.25
N ALA A 119 17.21 -6.84 -20.63
CA ALA A 119 16.03 -6.78 -19.77
C ALA A 119 15.50 -8.20 -19.55
N VAL A 120 15.72 -8.73 -18.35
CA VAL A 120 15.18 -10.02 -17.90
C VAL A 120 14.23 -9.78 -16.75
N PHE A 121 13.30 -10.72 -16.56
CA PHE A 121 12.24 -10.63 -15.56
C PHE A 121 11.99 -11.99 -14.91
N HIS A 122 11.46 -11.97 -13.69
CA HIS A 122 11.11 -13.17 -12.96
C HIS A 122 9.83 -13.81 -13.51
N LYS A 123 9.87 -15.13 -13.69
CA LYS A 123 8.68 -15.97 -13.87
C LYS A 123 8.62 -16.96 -12.72
N THR A 124 7.52 -16.96 -11.99
CA THR A 124 7.27 -17.90 -10.91
C THR A 124 6.62 -19.16 -11.48
N ASP A 125 7.14 -20.32 -11.11
CA ASP A 125 6.60 -21.63 -11.46
C ASP A 125 6.45 -22.46 -10.18
N SER A 126 5.26 -23.01 -9.96
CA SER A 126 4.92 -23.85 -8.81
C SER A 126 4.64 -25.27 -9.29
N PRO A 127 5.68 -26.13 -9.45
CA PRO A 127 5.51 -27.43 -10.07
C PRO A 127 4.69 -28.37 -9.17
N ALA A 128 3.72 -29.06 -9.77
CA ALA A 128 2.78 -29.95 -9.08
C ALA A 128 3.44 -31.09 -8.27
N TRP A 129 4.68 -31.47 -8.60
CA TRP A 129 5.42 -32.52 -7.90
C TRP A 129 6.18 -32.03 -6.66
N HIS A 130 6.27 -30.71 -6.45
CA HIS A 130 7.09 -30.15 -5.39
C HIS A 130 6.56 -30.55 -4.00
N PRO A 131 7.38 -31.16 -3.12
CA PRO A 131 6.90 -31.70 -1.84
C PRO A 131 6.41 -30.62 -0.87
N PHE A 132 6.74 -29.35 -1.11
CA PHE A 132 6.28 -28.22 -0.31
C PHE A 132 5.19 -27.39 -0.99
N LEU A 133 4.57 -27.89 -2.07
CA LEU A 133 3.51 -27.16 -2.79
C LEU A 133 2.34 -26.78 -1.88
N SER A 134 2.06 -27.55 -0.82
CA SER A 134 1.00 -27.23 0.14
C SER A 134 1.18 -25.87 0.84
N GLN A 135 2.43 -25.37 0.91
CA GLN A 135 2.77 -24.12 1.61
C GLN A 135 2.45 -22.85 0.81
N ILE A 136 2.14 -22.96 -0.47
CA ILE A 136 1.84 -21.82 -1.34
C ILE A 136 0.65 -22.15 -2.25
N TRP A 137 -0.09 -21.13 -2.67
CA TRP A 137 -1.14 -21.29 -3.66
C TRP A 137 -0.62 -21.80 -5.01
N ASN A 138 -1.52 -22.36 -5.80
CA ASN A 138 -1.25 -22.55 -7.23
C ASN A 138 -1.25 -21.19 -7.93
N GLY A 139 -0.47 -21.06 -9.01
CA GLY A 139 -0.46 -19.87 -9.85
C GLY A 139 0.93 -19.44 -10.28
N THR A 140 1.05 -18.15 -10.62
CA THR A 140 2.26 -17.52 -11.15
C THR A 140 2.70 -16.32 -10.31
N CYS A 141 2.06 -16.10 -9.16
CA CYS A 141 2.47 -15.10 -8.16
C CYS A 141 3.26 -15.72 -7.01
N ASP A 142 4.21 -14.97 -6.46
CA ASP A 142 4.87 -15.25 -5.19
C ASP A 142 4.19 -14.50 -4.01
N GLN A 143 4.58 -14.83 -2.78
CA GLN A 143 4.16 -14.16 -1.54
C GLN A 143 4.57 -12.68 -1.54
N GLY A 144 3.67 -11.79 -1.10
CA GLY A 144 3.94 -10.35 -0.95
C GLY A 144 4.24 -9.61 -2.27
N GLN A 145 4.01 -10.23 -3.42
CA GLN A 145 4.29 -9.69 -4.76
C GLN A 145 3.26 -8.62 -5.14
N LEU A 146 3.72 -7.49 -5.70
CA LEU A 146 2.83 -6.48 -6.28
C LEU A 146 2.02 -7.11 -7.44
N THR A 147 0.72 -6.82 -7.48
CA THR A 147 -0.15 -7.30 -8.56
C THR A 147 -0.22 -6.29 -9.71
N GLU A 148 -0.68 -6.70 -10.88
CA GLU A 148 -0.97 -5.77 -11.98
C GLU A 148 -1.97 -4.68 -11.54
N GLY A 149 -3.01 -5.06 -10.79
CA GLY A 149 -3.94 -4.11 -10.20
C GLY A 149 -3.24 -3.10 -9.28
N GLY A 150 -2.21 -3.51 -8.54
CA GLY A 150 -1.40 -2.63 -7.69
C GLY A 150 -0.52 -1.68 -8.51
N LEU A 151 0.02 -2.13 -9.64
CA LEU A 151 0.75 -1.27 -10.58
C LEU A 151 -0.19 -0.21 -11.20
N GLN A 152 -1.40 -0.60 -11.62
CA GLN A 152 -2.37 0.33 -12.18
C GLN A 152 -2.83 1.37 -11.16
N ASP A 153 -3.08 0.97 -9.91
CA ASP A 153 -3.39 1.90 -8.83
C ASP A 153 -2.25 2.89 -8.58
N SER A 154 -0.99 2.43 -8.66
CA SER A 154 0.19 3.30 -8.56
C SER A 154 0.31 4.29 -9.74
N ILE A 155 0.06 3.85 -10.97
CA ILE A 155 0.01 4.74 -12.13
C ILE A 155 -1.07 5.80 -11.93
N ARG A 156 -2.24 5.40 -11.43
CA ARG A 156 -3.32 6.35 -11.14
C ARG A 156 -2.91 7.35 -10.06
N HIS A 157 -2.29 6.89 -8.98
CA HIS A 157 -1.75 7.74 -7.92
C HIS A 157 -0.76 8.77 -8.48
N GLY A 158 0.14 8.36 -9.38
CA GLY A 158 1.07 9.27 -10.05
C GLY A 158 0.35 10.35 -10.88
N GLN A 159 -0.73 9.99 -11.57
CA GLN A 159 -1.56 10.95 -12.34
C GLN A 159 -2.26 11.95 -11.41
N ASP A 160 -2.86 11.46 -10.32
CA ASP A 160 -3.57 12.29 -9.34
C ASP A 160 -2.59 13.30 -8.69
N PHE A 161 -1.42 12.82 -8.24
CA PHE A 161 -0.34 13.66 -7.73
C PHE A 161 0.11 14.72 -8.75
N TRP A 162 0.33 14.32 -10.00
CA TRP A 162 0.80 15.21 -11.07
C TRP A 162 -0.25 16.25 -11.46
N SER A 163 -1.53 15.92 -11.37
CA SER A 163 -2.63 16.87 -11.61
C SER A 163 -2.53 18.09 -10.68
N VAL A 164 -2.02 17.91 -9.46
CA VAL A 164 -1.86 18.98 -8.47
C VAL A 164 -0.51 19.68 -8.65
N TYR A 165 0.59 18.94 -8.46
CA TYR A 165 1.91 19.56 -8.30
C TYR A 165 2.55 20.00 -9.61
N HIS A 166 2.09 19.47 -10.75
CA HIS A 166 2.49 19.96 -12.07
C HIS A 166 1.41 20.83 -12.69
N SER A 167 0.17 20.33 -12.81
CA SER A 167 -0.84 21.00 -13.65
C SER A 167 -1.48 22.20 -12.95
N GLU A 168 -2.02 22.02 -11.75
CA GLU A 168 -2.71 23.07 -10.98
C GLU A 168 -1.74 24.09 -10.38
N LEU A 169 -0.67 23.63 -9.73
CA LEU A 169 0.29 24.50 -9.03
C LEU A 169 1.47 24.94 -9.90
N GLY A 170 1.76 24.24 -11.00
CA GLY A 170 2.92 24.54 -11.83
C GLY A 170 4.26 24.41 -11.10
N TYR A 171 4.34 23.66 -9.99
CA TYR A 171 5.52 23.59 -9.13
C TYR A 171 6.62 22.71 -9.73
N LEU A 172 6.27 21.47 -10.08
CA LEU A 172 7.14 20.55 -10.83
C LEU A 172 6.94 20.79 -12.33
N LYS A 173 8.02 20.90 -13.11
CA LYS A 173 7.92 21.21 -14.56
C LYS A 173 8.08 19.98 -15.46
N SER A 174 8.77 18.96 -14.99
CA SER A 174 9.01 17.71 -15.68
C SER A 174 9.44 16.67 -14.66
N VAL A 175 9.26 15.39 -14.98
CA VAL A 175 9.85 14.30 -14.19
C VAL A 175 11.35 14.28 -14.46
N ASN A 176 12.16 14.66 -13.48
CA ASN A 176 13.61 14.79 -13.63
C ASN A 176 14.35 14.61 -12.30
N GLU A 177 15.58 14.11 -12.38
CA GLU A 177 16.43 13.76 -11.24
C GLU A 177 16.96 14.99 -10.47
N LYS A 178 16.91 16.18 -11.08
CA LYS A 178 17.37 17.42 -10.42
C LYS A 178 16.35 17.90 -9.39
N ASP A 179 15.07 17.86 -9.72
CA ASP A 179 14.00 18.38 -8.86
C ASP A 179 13.39 17.28 -7.97
N ILE A 180 13.46 16.02 -8.38
CA ILE A 180 12.74 14.91 -7.74
C ILE A 180 13.73 13.86 -7.24
N PHE A 181 13.64 13.58 -5.94
CA PHE A 181 14.29 12.45 -5.29
C PHE A 181 13.24 11.44 -4.87
N ILE A 182 13.45 10.16 -5.19
CA ILE A 182 12.58 9.06 -4.76
C ILE A 182 13.40 8.08 -3.91
N ARG A 183 12.85 7.71 -2.76
CA ARG A 183 13.36 6.64 -1.91
C ARG A 183 12.28 5.62 -1.59
N THR A 184 12.68 4.35 -1.53
CA THR A 184 11.81 3.24 -1.12
C THR A 184 12.49 2.43 -0.02
N SER A 185 11.75 1.47 0.55
CA SER A 185 12.39 0.35 1.25
C SER A 185 13.15 -0.55 0.27
N THR A 186 13.84 -1.57 0.78
CA THR A 186 14.47 -2.61 -0.06
C THR A 186 13.48 -3.61 -0.66
N GLU A 187 12.18 -3.52 -0.37
CA GLU A 187 11.16 -4.43 -0.90
C GLU A 187 10.84 -4.16 -2.37
N THR A 188 10.86 -5.21 -3.19
CA THR A 188 10.57 -5.17 -4.64
C THR A 188 9.26 -4.44 -4.95
N ARG A 189 8.19 -4.72 -4.18
CA ARG A 189 6.89 -4.06 -4.36
C ARG A 189 6.92 -2.54 -4.17
N THR A 190 7.76 -2.02 -3.26
CA THR A 190 7.87 -0.57 -3.05
C THR A 190 8.62 0.09 -4.21
N PHE A 191 9.61 -0.60 -4.78
CA PHE A 191 10.35 -0.17 -5.95
C PHE A 191 9.47 -0.14 -7.22
N GLN A 192 8.63 -1.17 -7.40
CA GLN A 192 7.67 -1.26 -8.50
C GLN A 192 6.52 -0.24 -8.37
N VAL A 193 6.10 0.09 -7.14
CA VAL A 193 5.18 1.22 -6.94
C VAL A 193 5.83 2.53 -7.36
N ALA A 194 7.11 2.77 -7.04
CA ALA A 194 7.79 3.97 -7.53
C ALA A 194 7.84 4.05 -9.07
N SER A 195 7.98 2.93 -9.78
CA SER A 195 7.94 2.92 -11.25
C SER A 195 6.55 3.26 -11.80
N GLY A 196 5.48 2.72 -11.20
CA GLY A 196 4.10 3.08 -11.55
C GLY A 196 3.82 4.57 -11.38
N LEU A 197 4.21 5.15 -10.23
CA LEU A 197 4.08 6.58 -9.96
C LEU A 197 4.77 7.44 -11.03
N LEU A 198 6.01 7.10 -11.39
CA LEU A 198 6.77 7.83 -12.41
C LEU A 198 6.06 7.81 -13.78
N VAL A 199 5.48 6.68 -14.16
CA VAL A 199 4.68 6.54 -15.38
C VAL A 199 3.38 7.36 -15.28
N GLY A 200 2.76 7.39 -14.10
CA GLY A 200 1.58 8.22 -13.83
C GLY A 200 1.85 9.72 -13.95
N MET A 201 3.03 10.16 -13.47
CA MET A 201 3.48 11.54 -13.59
C MET A 201 3.85 11.93 -15.03
N ASP A 202 4.51 11.04 -15.76
CA ASP A 202 4.84 11.22 -17.17
C ASP A 202 4.91 9.86 -17.88
N SER A 203 3.97 9.59 -18.79
CA SER A 203 3.88 8.29 -19.47
C SER A 203 5.14 7.92 -20.28
N ARG A 204 5.97 8.91 -20.63
CA ARG A 204 7.27 8.67 -21.30
C ARG A 204 8.30 8.02 -20.38
N MET A 205 8.07 7.97 -19.07
CA MET A 205 8.94 7.27 -18.12
C MET A 205 8.90 5.75 -18.28
N ALA A 206 7.87 5.19 -18.93
CA ALA A 206 7.76 3.75 -19.18
C ALA A 206 8.94 3.16 -19.95
N SER A 207 9.69 3.98 -20.70
CA SER A 207 10.87 3.57 -21.46
C SER A 207 12.17 4.24 -20.99
N LYS A 208 12.18 4.84 -19.80
CA LYS A 208 13.33 5.57 -19.27
C LYS A 208 13.79 4.98 -17.94
N THR A 209 15.05 5.24 -17.60
CA THR A 209 15.59 4.95 -16.28
C THR A 209 15.38 6.16 -15.35
N PHE A 210 15.17 5.91 -14.07
CA PHE A 210 15.12 6.92 -13.03
C PHE A 210 15.76 6.34 -11.75
N PRO A 211 16.63 7.08 -11.04
CA PRO A 211 17.22 6.62 -9.81
C PRO A 211 16.17 6.57 -8.70
N VAL A 212 15.95 5.38 -8.15
CA VAL A 212 15.16 5.16 -6.94
C VAL A 212 16.12 4.69 -5.87
N THR A 213 16.18 5.44 -4.77
CA THR A 213 17.19 5.25 -3.72
C THR A 213 16.67 4.28 -2.66
N THR A 214 17.54 3.45 -2.13
CA THR A 214 17.30 2.67 -0.91
C THR A 214 18.42 2.93 0.09
N GLN A 215 18.17 2.64 1.35
CA GLN A 215 19.24 2.55 2.35
C GLN A 215 19.69 1.08 2.47
N PRO A 216 20.93 0.81 2.88
CA PRO A 216 21.34 -0.55 3.24
C PRO A 216 20.40 -1.15 4.29
N SER A 217 19.98 -2.40 4.09
CA SER A 217 18.98 -3.06 4.94
C SER A 217 19.23 -2.97 6.46
N PRO A 218 20.47 -3.00 6.98
CA PRO A 218 20.71 -2.87 8.43
C PRO A 218 20.40 -1.48 9.02
N ILE A 219 20.28 -0.44 8.18
CA ILE A 219 20.01 0.94 8.62
C ILE A 219 18.77 1.55 7.96
N ASP A 220 18.05 0.78 7.14
CA ASP A 220 16.85 1.27 6.46
C ASP A 220 15.79 1.67 7.50
N SER A 221 15.33 2.92 7.39
CA SER A 221 14.35 3.52 8.30
C SER A 221 12.89 3.41 7.83
N ILE A 222 12.61 2.90 6.61
CA ILE A 222 11.24 2.83 6.08
C ILE A 222 10.48 1.58 6.58
N PRO A 223 11.10 0.38 6.57
CA PRO A 223 10.81 -0.66 7.53
C PRO A 223 12.00 -0.74 8.52
N PRO A 224 11.91 -0.09 9.69
CA PRO A 224 12.99 -0.17 10.67
C PRO A 224 13.16 -1.63 11.13
N ASN A 225 14.38 -2.18 10.98
CA ASN A 225 14.74 -3.50 11.54
C ASN A 225 15.87 -3.45 12.57
N TYR A 226 16.35 -2.25 12.89
CA TYR A 226 17.47 -2.08 13.83
C TYR A 226 17.03 -2.47 15.26
N PRO A 227 17.87 -3.21 16.02
CA PRO A 227 17.48 -3.68 17.35
C PRO A 227 17.15 -2.55 18.32
N CYS A 228 16.01 -2.64 19.02
CA CYS A 228 15.64 -1.70 20.07
C CYS A 228 14.94 -2.40 21.25
N PRO A 229 15.71 -2.98 22.20
CA PRO A 229 15.14 -3.74 23.33
C PRO A 229 14.14 -2.97 24.19
N ALA A 230 14.27 -1.64 24.25
CA ALA A 230 13.32 -0.79 24.97
C ALA A 230 11.96 -0.71 24.25
N ALA A 231 11.96 -0.64 22.92
CA ALA A 231 10.72 -0.70 22.13
C ALA A 231 10.08 -2.10 22.26
N ASP A 232 10.88 -3.16 22.19
CA ASP A 232 10.42 -4.55 22.34
C ASP A 232 9.75 -4.78 23.71
N ALA A 233 10.35 -4.25 24.79
CA ALA A 233 9.78 -4.35 26.13
C ALA A 233 8.41 -3.66 26.23
N ILE A 234 8.27 -2.48 25.61
CA ILE A 234 6.99 -1.76 25.58
C ILE A 234 5.95 -2.58 24.78
N ARG A 235 6.29 -3.05 23.58
CA ARG A 235 5.38 -3.86 22.76
C ARG A 235 4.96 -5.15 23.46
N SER A 236 5.89 -5.81 24.15
CA SER A 236 5.62 -7.03 24.93
C SER A 236 4.66 -6.76 26.09
N ALA A 237 4.80 -5.62 26.77
CA ALA A 237 3.90 -5.24 27.87
C ALA A 237 2.45 -5.06 27.40
N TYR A 238 2.22 -4.62 26.15
CA TYR A 238 0.87 -4.48 25.60
C TYR A 238 0.10 -5.80 25.58
N GLN A 239 0.78 -6.92 25.38
CA GLN A 239 0.14 -8.21 25.13
C GLN A 239 -0.51 -8.83 26.38
N THR A 240 -0.22 -8.31 27.57
CA THR A 240 -0.64 -8.92 28.85
C THR A 240 -1.69 -8.12 29.61
N VAL A 241 -2.07 -6.93 29.12
CA VAL A 241 -3.02 -6.05 29.82
C VAL A 241 -4.45 -6.23 29.31
N PRO A 242 -5.50 -6.04 30.14
CA PRO A 242 -6.90 -6.15 29.74
C PRO A 242 -7.27 -5.30 28.51
N ALA A 243 -6.68 -4.11 28.40
CA ALA A 243 -6.90 -3.22 27.26
C ALA A 243 -6.53 -3.86 25.89
N TRP A 244 -5.72 -4.92 25.89
CA TRP A 244 -5.42 -5.76 24.73
C TRP A 244 -6.07 -7.14 24.82
N THR A 245 -6.09 -7.79 25.99
CA THR A 245 -6.59 -9.18 26.05
C THR A 245 -8.12 -9.27 25.97
N ASP A 246 -8.85 -8.19 26.26
CA ASP A 246 -10.31 -8.18 26.21
C ASP A 246 -10.88 -8.31 24.79
N HIS A 247 -10.26 -7.71 23.77
CA HIS A 247 -10.76 -7.86 22.40
C HIS A 247 -10.53 -9.29 21.90
N LEU A 248 -9.39 -9.92 22.24
CA LEU A 248 -9.13 -11.32 21.92
C LEU A 248 -10.17 -12.24 22.58
N ARG A 249 -10.42 -12.05 23.88
CA ARG A 249 -11.44 -12.82 24.64
C ARG A 249 -12.84 -12.65 24.07
N THR A 250 -13.21 -11.40 23.74
CA THR A 250 -14.55 -11.08 23.20
C THR A 250 -14.76 -11.68 21.81
N ASN A 251 -13.70 -11.84 21.02
CA ASN A 251 -13.75 -12.41 19.67
C ASN A 251 -13.28 -13.88 19.62
N ALA A 252 -13.16 -14.58 20.77
CA ALA A 252 -12.69 -15.97 20.81
C ALA A 252 -13.54 -16.92 19.93
N GLY A 253 -14.84 -16.67 19.82
CA GLY A 253 -15.72 -17.44 18.93
C GLY A 253 -15.43 -17.20 17.44
N LEU A 254 -15.01 -16.00 17.05
CA LEU A 254 -14.54 -15.71 15.69
C LEU A 254 -13.20 -16.43 15.45
N GLN A 255 -12.24 -16.26 16.36
CA GLN A 255 -10.93 -16.93 16.30
C GLN A 255 -11.08 -18.44 16.09
N ALA A 256 -11.88 -19.11 16.91
CA ALA A 256 -12.06 -20.56 16.82
C ALA A 256 -12.67 -21.00 15.46
N ARG A 257 -13.55 -20.19 14.86
CA ARG A 257 -14.07 -20.47 13.52
C ARG A 257 -12.99 -20.29 12.46
N LEU A 258 -12.24 -19.19 12.52
CA LEU A 258 -11.14 -18.92 11.57
C LEU A 258 -10.06 -20.00 11.68
N ASP A 259 -9.68 -20.40 12.89
CA ASP A 259 -8.73 -21.48 13.14
C ASP A 259 -9.17 -22.82 12.54
N ALA A 260 -10.44 -23.17 12.68
CA ALA A 260 -11.00 -24.39 12.11
C ALA A 260 -11.05 -24.35 10.57
N ILE A 261 -11.31 -23.19 9.97
CA ILE A 261 -11.34 -23.03 8.52
C ILE A 261 -9.93 -23.00 7.93
N LEU A 262 -9.01 -22.26 8.56
CA LEU A 262 -7.72 -21.88 7.98
C LEU A 262 -6.56 -22.73 8.47
N GLY A 263 -6.79 -23.62 9.44
CA GLY A 263 -5.77 -24.50 10.00
C GLY A 263 -4.74 -23.76 10.85
N THR A 264 -5.13 -22.64 11.48
CA THR A 264 -4.23 -21.75 12.25
C THR A 264 -4.28 -22.00 13.76
N ALA A 265 -5.04 -23.01 14.21
CA ALA A 265 -5.19 -23.34 15.62
C ALA A 265 -3.85 -23.55 16.32
N GLY A 266 -3.61 -22.84 17.43
CA GLY A 266 -2.41 -22.97 18.25
C GLY A 266 -1.16 -22.30 17.68
N LEU A 267 -1.28 -21.50 16.61
CA LEU A 267 -0.18 -20.70 16.09
C LEU A 267 -0.21 -19.30 16.69
N ASP A 268 0.85 -18.93 17.42
CA ASP A 268 0.94 -17.64 18.12
C ASP A 268 0.79 -16.43 17.19
N ALA A 269 1.35 -16.53 15.97
CA ALA A 269 1.28 -15.48 14.95
C ALA A 269 -0.17 -15.14 14.53
N TRP A 270 -1.09 -16.11 14.65
CA TRP A 270 -2.50 -15.97 14.25
C TRP A 270 -3.46 -15.75 15.41
N SER A 271 -2.98 -15.89 16.65
CA SER A 271 -3.82 -15.87 17.85
C SER A 271 -3.48 -14.73 18.81
N SER A 272 -2.29 -14.14 18.69
CA SER A 272 -1.88 -12.98 19.48
C SER A 272 -2.47 -11.65 18.99
N TRP A 273 -2.90 -11.61 17.72
CA TRP A 273 -3.63 -10.53 17.04
C TRP A 273 -4.13 -10.98 15.66
N TYR A 274 -4.89 -10.11 14.98
CA TYR A 274 -5.60 -10.41 13.74
C TYR A 274 -4.87 -9.93 12.47
N ASP A 275 -3.62 -9.51 12.56
CA ASP A 275 -2.86 -8.93 11.43
C ASP A 275 -2.74 -9.89 10.23
N HIS A 276 -2.48 -11.18 10.45
CA HIS A 276 -2.31 -12.17 9.39
C HIS A 276 -3.66 -12.48 8.72
N PHE A 277 -4.76 -12.52 9.49
CA PHE A 277 -6.11 -12.63 8.91
C PHE A 277 -6.47 -11.37 8.12
N PHE A 278 -6.15 -10.19 8.66
CA PHE A 278 -6.38 -8.93 7.96
C PHE A 278 -5.64 -8.90 6.63
N ASP A 279 -4.33 -9.20 6.63
CA ASP A 279 -3.49 -9.24 5.44
C ASP A 279 -4.04 -10.21 4.39
N THR A 280 -4.26 -11.46 4.76
CA THR A 280 -4.75 -12.49 3.83
C THR A 280 -6.14 -12.16 3.27
N PHE A 281 -7.07 -11.64 4.08
CA PHE A 281 -8.41 -11.30 3.62
C PHE A 281 -8.41 -10.05 2.75
N SER A 282 -7.68 -9.01 3.16
CA SER A 282 -7.62 -7.74 2.42
C SER A 282 -6.88 -7.90 1.09
N SER A 283 -5.79 -8.67 1.05
CA SER A 283 -5.14 -9.03 -0.22
C SER A 283 -6.10 -9.73 -1.17
N ARG A 284 -6.89 -10.69 -0.67
CA ARG A 284 -7.87 -11.40 -1.53
C ARG A 284 -8.96 -10.48 -2.04
N THR A 285 -9.67 -9.83 -1.11
CA THR A 285 -10.84 -9.01 -1.43
C THR A 285 -10.50 -7.82 -2.31
N CYS A 286 -9.37 -7.14 -2.09
CA CYS A 286 -8.93 -6.04 -2.96
C CYS A 286 -8.48 -6.46 -4.37
N ASN A 287 -8.13 -7.74 -4.55
CA ASN A 287 -7.81 -8.30 -5.87
C ASN A 287 -8.97 -9.09 -6.49
N GLY A 288 -10.18 -9.00 -5.92
CA GLY A 288 -11.35 -9.75 -6.40
C GLY A 288 -11.22 -11.27 -6.24
N HIS A 289 -10.27 -11.74 -5.44
CA HIS A 289 -10.16 -13.15 -5.07
C HIS A 289 -11.21 -13.52 -4.02
N PRO A 290 -11.75 -14.75 -4.07
CA PRO A 290 -12.67 -15.22 -3.04
C PRO A 290 -11.96 -15.34 -1.69
N LEU A 291 -12.73 -15.16 -0.62
CA LEU A 291 -12.33 -15.53 0.73
C LEU A 291 -12.09 -17.05 0.81
N PRO A 292 -11.13 -17.50 1.65
CA PRO A 292 -10.69 -18.90 1.68
C PRO A 292 -11.79 -19.85 2.15
N CYS A 293 -11.80 -21.03 1.54
CA CYS A 293 -12.63 -22.18 1.92
C CYS A 293 -11.75 -23.41 2.08
N ASN A 294 -12.01 -24.24 3.08
CA ASN A 294 -11.30 -25.50 3.26
C ASN A 294 -11.94 -26.66 2.48
N SER A 295 -11.28 -27.82 2.46
CA SER A 295 -11.76 -29.03 1.78
C SER A 295 -13.13 -29.55 2.27
N THR A 296 -13.59 -29.14 3.45
CA THR A 296 -14.93 -29.51 3.96
C THR A 296 -16.04 -28.62 3.39
N GLY A 297 -15.70 -27.57 2.64
CA GLY A 297 -16.62 -26.57 2.11
C GLY A 297 -16.97 -25.45 3.10
N ALA A 298 -16.30 -25.39 4.25
CA ALA A 298 -16.43 -24.27 5.18
C ALA A 298 -15.62 -23.08 4.67
N CYS A 299 -16.27 -21.93 4.51
CA CYS A 299 -15.68 -20.70 3.98
C CYS A 299 -15.68 -19.59 5.03
N VAL A 300 -14.67 -18.72 4.97
CA VAL A 300 -14.72 -17.44 5.68
C VAL A 300 -15.82 -16.58 5.06
N SER A 301 -16.73 -16.08 5.90
CA SER A 301 -17.82 -15.22 5.44
C SER A 301 -17.37 -13.76 5.30
N GLU A 302 -18.05 -12.98 4.46
CA GLU A 302 -17.82 -11.53 4.37
C GLU A 302 -18.04 -10.83 5.71
N ALA A 303 -18.95 -11.32 6.54
CA ALA A 303 -19.18 -10.78 7.89
C ALA A 303 -18.01 -11.07 8.84
N ASP A 304 -17.41 -12.27 8.75
CA ASP A 304 -16.19 -12.58 9.50
C ASP A 304 -15.03 -11.70 9.01
N ALA A 305 -14.86 -11.52 7.69
CA ALA A 305 -13.83 -10.65 7.13
C ALA A 305 -14.01 -9.18 7.54
N ALA A 306 -15.23 -8.63 7.45
CA ALA A 306 -15.54 -7.28 7.93
C ALA A 306 -15.24 -7.12 9.42
N LYS A 307 -15.52 -8.16 10.23
CA LYS A 307 -15.19 -8.14 11.65
C LYS A 307 -13.68 -8.16 11.89
N VAL A 308 -12.92 -8.95 11.13
CA VAL A 308 -11.44 -8.94 11.15
C VAL A 308 -10.91 -7.55 10.79
N PHE A 309 -11.46 -6.90 9.77
CA PHE A 309 -11.03 -5.55 9.39
C PHE A 309 -11.26 -4.53 10.50
N SER A 310 -12.42 -4.57 11.15
CA SER A 310 -12.71 -3.74 12.32
C SER A 310 -11.77 -4.01 13.51
N ILE A 311 -11.41 -5.28 13.74
CA ILE A 311 -10.45 -5.64 14.80
C ILE A 311 -9.05 -5.13 14.44
N GLY A 312 -8.60 -5.30 13.20
CA GLY A 312 -7.28 -4.82 12.76
C GLY A 312 -7.15 -3.30 12.87
N ASP A 313 -8.20 -2.54 12.55
CA ASP A 313 -8.22 -1.08 12.76
C ASP A 313 -8.03 -0.72 14.25
N PHE A 314 -8.74 -1.43 15.14
CA PHE A 314 -8.55 -1.26 16.59
C PHE A 314 -7.13 -1.62 17.01
N GLU A 315 -6.60 -2.77 16.58
CA GLU A 315 -5.28 -3.25 16.97
C GLU A 315 -4.17 -2.31 16.48
N TYR A 316 -4.22 -1.85 15.23
CA TYR A 316 -3.27 -0.88 14.69
C TYR A 316 -3.32 0.45 15.47
N ASN A 317 -4.51 0.98 15.75
CA ASN A 317 -4.63 2.19 16.56
C ASN A 317 -4.07 1.97 17.98
N TYR A 318 -4.39 0.84 18.60
CA TYR A 318 -3.95 0.55 19.96
C TYR A 318 -2.43 0.51 20.05
N ILE A 319 -1.78 -0.31 19.21
CA ILE A 319 -0.32 -0.51 19.25
C ILE A 319 0.44 0.79 19.06
N TRP A 320 0.04 1.58 18.06
CA TRP A 320 0.85 2.72 17.62
C TRP A 320 0.43 4.04 18.25
N ASN A 321 -0.79 4.16 18.77
CA ASN A 321 -1.35 5.44 19.20
C ASN A 321 -2.02 5.42 20.59
N ALA A 322 -2.88 4.44 20.88
CA ALA A 322 -3.73 4.49 22.07
C ALA A 322 -3.20 3.74 23.30
N ALA A 323 -2.28 2.80 23.15
CA ALA A 323 -1.69 2.06 24.27
C ALA A 323 -0.88 2.99 25.18
N GLN A 324 -0.78 2.63 26.46
CA GLN A 324 0.13 3.30 27.38
C GLN A 324 1.55 3.22 26.84
N ASN A 325 2.27 4.34 26.76
CA ASN A 325 3.61 4.45 26.16
C ASN A 325 3.69 4.28 24.63
N ALA A 326 2.55 4.29 23.90
CA ALA A 326 2.55 4.19 22.44
C ALA A 326 3.38 5.28 21.72
N THR A 327 3.40 6.50 22.25
CA THR A 327 4.28 7.55 21.73
C THR A 327 5.75 7.20 21.89
N THR A 328 6.17 6.74 23.07
CA THR A 328 7.57 6.33 23.32
C THR A 328 7.94 5.14 22.46
N TYR A 329 7.05 4.15 22.33
CA TYR A 329 7.24 3.01 21.43
C TYR A 329 7.49 3.46 19.99
N SER A 330 6.60 4.30 19.44
CA SER A 330 6.73 4.81 18.08
C SER A 330 7.99 5.68 17.89
N GLN A 331 8.40 6.46 18.90
CA GLN A 331 9.63 7.25 18.85
C GLN A 331 10.89 6.38 18.80
N LEU A 332 10.91 5.28 19.56
CA LEU A 332 12.05 4.36 19.59
C LEU A 332 12.15 3.50 18.32
N ASP A 333 11.00 3.09 17.78
CA ASP A 333 10.91 2.22 16.60
C ASP A 333 11.03 2.99 15.28
N PHE A 334 10.52 4.22 15.21
CA PHE A 334 10.39 5.00 13.97
C PHE A 334 11.11 6.35 14.00
N GLY A 335 11.79 6.67 15.10
CA GLY A 335 12.42 7.97 15.31
C GLY A 335 13.46 8.34 14.26
N VAL A 336 14.16 7.35 13.69
CA VAL A 336 15.16 7.59 12.64
C VAL A 336 14.52 8.12 11.35
N PHE A 337 13.36 7.59 10.95
CA PHE A 337 12.64 8.09 9.78
C PHE A 337 12.07 9.49 10.04
N MET A 338 11.54 9.73 11.25
CA MET A 338 11.12 11.08 11.65
C MET A 338 12.27 12.08 11.61
N LEU A 339 13.46 11.66 12.04
CA LEU A 339 14.66 12.48 11.98
C LEU A 339 15.07 12.77 10.53
N GLU A 340 14.97 11.79 9.63
CA GLU A 340 15.22 12.00 8.20
C GLU A 340 14.28 13.05 7.60
N LEU A 341 12.96 12.95 7.86
CA LEU A 341 12.00 13.95 7.42
C LEU A 341 12.28 15.34 8.03
N ALA A 342 12.70 15.40 9.29
CA ALA A 342 13.09 16.66 9.92
C ALA A 342 14.37 17.25 9.31
N GLN A 343 15.36 16.43 9.00
CA GLN A 343 16.61 16.84 8.36
C GLN A 343 16.37 17.39 6.96
N ASN A 344 15.46 16.80 6.19
CA ASN A 344 15.00 17.33 4.90
C ASN A 344 14.51 18.79 5.02
N PHE A 345 13.64 19.07 5.99
CA PHE A 345 13.16 20.44 6.22
C PHE A 345 14.24 21.38 6.77
N GLN A 346 15.18 20.88 7.58
CA GLN A 346 16.33 21.66 8.04
C GLN A 346 17.25 22.03 6.88
N GLY A 347 17.57 21.07 6.02
CA GLY A 347 18.34 21.28 4.79
C GLY A 347 17.65 22.25 3.83
N PHE A 348 16.33 22.14 3.67
CA PHE A 348 15.56 23.11 2.91
C PHE A 348 15.68 24.53 3.48
N ARG A 349 15.59 24.67 4.81
CA ARG A 349 15.72 25.97 5.48
C ARG A 349 17.13 26.56 5.41
N SER A 350 18.18 25.73 5.40
CA SER A 350 19.57 26.19 5.26
C SER A 350 19.99 26.44 3.81
N GLY A 351 19.21 25.96 2.83
CA GLY A 351 19.53 26.03 1.41
C GLY A 351 20.39 24.87 0.91
N ASP A 352 20.57 23.82 1.72
CA ASP A 352 21.38 22.63 1.41
C ASP A 352 20.57 21.53 0.71
N GLU A 353 19.24 21.65 0.67
CA GLU A 353 18.37 20.71 -0.03
C GLU A 353 18.37 20.97 -1.54
N PRO A 354 18.91 20.07 -2.38
CA PRO A 354 18.94 20.27 -3.82
C PRO A 354 17.60 19.96 -4.51
N TYR A 355 16.74 19.15 -3.88
CA TYR A 355 15.50 18.68 -4.50
C TYR A 355 14.29 19.55 -4.13
N LYS A 356 13.35 19.68 -5.06
CA LYS A 356 12.05 20.30 -4.80
C LYS A 356 11.08 19.36 -4.11
N LEU A 357 11.22 18.07 -4.39
CA LEU A 357 10.38 16.98 -3.90
C LEU A 357 11.27 15.84 -3.42
N ARG A 358 11.05 15.39 -2.18
CA ARG A 358 11.44 14.07 -1.72
C ARG A 358 10.21 13.19 -1.56
N PHE A 359 10.20 12.08 -2.29
CA PHE A 359 9.09 11.15 -2.35
C PHE A 359 9.52 9.81 -1.75
N TYR A 360 8.72 9.29 -0.82
CA TYR A 360 8.98 8.06 -0.09
C TYR A 360 7.89 7.03 -0.33
N VAL A 361 8.25 5.82 -0.75
CA VAL A 361 7.32 4.67 -0.82
C VAL A 361 7.68 3.67 0.27
N GLY A 362 6.76 3.48 1.21
CA GLY A 362 6.90 2.59 2.35
C GLY A 362 5.74 1.62 2.50
N HIS A 363 5.47 1.30 3.76
CA HIS A 363 4.51 0.27 4.18
C HIS A 363 3.40 0.88 5.03
N ASP A 364 2.37 0.10 5.35
CA ASP A 364 1.38 0.48 6.37
C ASP A 364 2.07 0.84 7.68
N GLY A 365 3.05 0.04 8.09
CA GLY A 365 3.88 0.31 9.25
C GLY A 365 4.52 1.70 9.24
N THR A 366 4.99 2.16 8.07
CA THR A 366 5.56 3.51 7.89
C THR A 366 4.50 4.59 8.13
N LEU A 367 3.31 4.44 7.54
CA LEU A 367 2.25 5.44 7.57
C LEU A 367 1.60 5.54 8.95
N ILE A 368 1.35 4.42 9.63
CA ILE A 368 0.70 4.43 10.95
C ILE A 368 1.59 5.10 12.01
N ARG A 369 2.89 4.82 11.98
CA ARG A 369 3.87 5.42 12.90
C ARG A 369 4.06 6.90 12.61
N LEU A 370 4.14 7.28 11.34
CA LEU A 370 4.20 8.69 10.94
C LEU A 370 2.96 9.45 11.39
N ALA A 371 1.76 8.92 11.11
CA ALA A 371 0.49 9.52 11.54
C ALA A 371 0.40 9.67 13.07
N SER A 372 0.81 8.64 13.81
CA SER A 372 0.87 8.68 15.28
C SER A 372 1.80 9.76 15.80
N LEU A 373 3.03 9.84 15.30
CA LEU A 373 4.05 10.80 15.75
C LEU A 373 3.74 12.24 15.32
N LEU A 374 3.02 12.44 14.21
CA LEU A 374 2.45 13.73 13.83
C LEU A 374 1.24 14.14 14.71
N GLY A 375 0.76 13.24 15.57
CA GLY A 375 -0.34 13.49 16.50
C GLY A 375 -1.73 13.40 15.85
N LEU A 376 -1.85 12.81 14.65
CA LEU A 376 -3.13 12.67 13.95
C LEU A 376 -4.12 11.80 14.75
N GLY A 377 -3.60 10.85 15.54
CA GLY A 377 -4.39 10.01 16.44
C GLY A 377 -5.09 10.75 17.58
N LYS A 378 -4.78 12.05 17.80
CA LYS A 378 -5.50 12.94 18.73
C LYS A 378 -6.74 13.57 18.10
N ILE A 379 -6.84 13.58 16.77
CA ILE A 379 -7.97 14.13 16.01
C ILE A 379 -9.06 13.05 15.88
N ALA A 380 -8.66 11.84 15.51
CA ALA A 380 -9.52 10.67 15.41
C ALA A 380 -8.70 9.40 15.66
N PRO A 381 -9.32 8.27 16.05
CA PRO A 381 -8.64 6.98 16.09
C PRO A 381 -7.98 6.69 14.74
N LEU A 382 -6.73 6.24 14.78
CA LEU A 382 -6.06 5.80 13.57
C LEU A 382 -6.69 4.50 13.07
N ARG A 383 -6.54 4.23 11.78
CA ARG A 383 -6.97 2.97 11.14
C ARG A 383 -5.77 2.31 10.50
N TRP A 384 -5.89 1.06 10.09
CA TRP A 384 -4.84 0.44 9.28
C TRP A 384 -4.65 1.30 8.01
N PRO A 385 -3.45 1.80 7.70
CA PRO A 385 -3.27 2.66 6.54
C PRO A 385 -3.67 1.93 5.26
N ALA A 386 -4.60 2.48 4.49
CA ALA A 386 -5.06 1.91 3.24
C ALA A 386 -3.92 1.80 2.19
N LEU A 387 -4.06 0.88 1.24
CA LEU A 387 -3.13 0.74 0.11
C LEU A 387 -3.09 2.06 -0.68
N GLY A 388 -1.90 2.55 -1.03
CA GLY A 388 -1.73 3.86 -1.66
C GLY A 388 -1.94 5.07 -0.74
N SER A 389 -2.25 4.90 0.55
CA SER A 389 -2.45 6.05 1.45
C SER A 389 -1.20 6.93 1.52
N GLU A 390 -1.40 8.24 1.66
CA GLU A 390 -0.32 9.22 1.61
C GLU A 390 -0.38 10.25 2.75
N LEU A 391 0.79 10.74 3.12
CA LEU A 391 0.98 11.93 3.96
C LEU A 391 1.89 12.89 3.21
N ILE A 392 1.36 14.07 2.89
CA ILE A 392 2.06 15.09 2.14
C ILE A 392 2.31 16.31 3.03
N MET A 393 3.57 16.72 3.13
CA MET A 393 4.00 17.87 3.90
C MET A 393 4.50 18.96 2.94
N GLU A 394 3.65 19.97 2.73
CA GLU A 394 3.93 21.13 1.90
C GLU A 394 4.55 22.27 2.71
N ALA A 395 5.68 22.80 2.27
CA ALA A 395 6.18 24.10 2.75
C ALA A 395 5.83 25.19 1.73
N SER A 396 5.12 26.22 2.19
CA SER A 396 4.71 27.35 1.35
C SER A 396 5.28 28.67 1.88
N GLY A 397 5.68 29.55 0.98
CA GLY A 397 6.30 30.84 1.30
C GLY A 397 5.69 32.00 0.51
N ARG A 398 5.92 33.24 0.97
CA ARG A 398 5.62 34.44 0.18
C ARG A 398 6.75 34.65 -0.82
N CYS A 399 6.43 34.94 -2.08
CA CYS A 399 7.43 35.50 -2.99
C CYS A 399 7.85 36.88 -2.47
N THR A 400 9.10 37.02 -2.02
CA THR A 400 9.79 38.29 -2.14
C THR A 400 10.23 38.38 -3.60
N THR A 401 9.55 39.23 -4.37
CA THR A 401 9.97 39.61 -5.72
C THR A 401 11.36 40.21 -5.72
#